data_AF-A0A7Y9MFQ5-F1
#
_entry.id   AF-A0A7Y9MFQ5-F1
#
_cell.length_a   1.000
_cell.length_b   1.000
_cell.length_c   1.000
_cell.angle_alpha   90.00
_cell.angle_beta   90.00
_cell.angle_gamma   90.00
#
_symmetry.space_group_name_H-M   'P 1'
#
loop_
_entity.id
_entity.type
_entity.pdbx_description
1 polymer ?
#
loop_
_entity_poly.entity_id
_entity_poly.type
_entity_poly.pdbx_seq_one_letter_code
_entity_poly.pdbx_strand_id
1 'polypeptide(L)'
;MLDLSTAPQPICEAVQGQPCVDCGVVTPTQVADHVEPLVIEYYRTGSIDVDNMRSLTAVQPQCPTCSASQGGTLSQFSKQMKGKIQ
;
A
#
# COMPACT_ATOMS: atom_id res chain seq x y z
N MET A 1 33.10 -11.25 -6.39
CA MET A 1 31.71 -11.57 -6.05
C MET A 1 30.95 -10.25 -6.07
N LEU A 2 30.12 -10.03 -7.08
CA LEU A 2 29.23 -8.87 -7.09
C LEU A 2 28.14 -9.16 -6.07
N ASP A 3 28.12 -8.35 -5.02
CA ASP A 3 27.13 -8.41 -3.96
C ASP A 3 25.73 -8.16 -4.55
N LEU A 4 24.87 -9.18 -4.47
CA LEU A 4 23.49 -9.14 -4.95
C LEU A 4 22.57 -8.37 -3.97
N SER A 5 23.13 -7.66 -2.98
CA SER A 5 22.43 -6.91 -1.93
C SER A 5 21.95 -5.50 -2.34
N THR A 6 22.27 -5.01 -3.55
CA THR A 6 21.94 -3.62 -3.98
C THR A 6 20.83 -3.51 -5.03
N ALA A 7 20.15 -4.61 -5.39
CA ALA A 7 18.95 -4.51 -6.21
C ALA A 7 17.77 -4.05 -5.34
N PRO A 8 16.94 -3.10 -5.80
CA PRO A 8 15.74 -2.72 -5.05
C PRO A 8 14.87 -3.95 -4.84
N GLN A 9 14.64 -4.30 -3.57
CA GLN A 9 13.74 -5.39 -3.22
C GLN A 9 12.32 -5.04 -3.69
N PRO A 10 11.56 -5.98 -4.28
CA PRO A 10 10.17 -5.73 -4.60
C PRO A 10 9.42 -5.37 -3.31
N ILE A 11 8.55 -4.36 -3.36
CA ILE A 11 7.78 -3.86 -2.20
C ILE A 11 7.01 -4.98 -1.46
N CYS A 12 6.58 -6.02 -2.17
CA CYS A 12 5.91 -7.18 -1.60
C CYS A 12 6.83 -8.01 -0.70
N GLU A 13 8.12 -8.10 -1.00
CA GLU A 13 9.08 -8.87 -0.21
C GLU A 13 9.42 -8.14 1.09
N ALA A 14 9.55 -6.80 1.03
CA ALA A 14 9.91 -5.96 2.17
C ALA A 14 8.92 -6.00 3.34
N VAL A 15 7.66 -6.38 3.09
CA VAL A 15 6.64 -6.47 4.13
C VAL A 15 6.45 -7.87 4.71
N GLN A 16 7.06 -8.90 4.12
CA GLN A 16 6.86 -10.27 4.60
C GLN A 16 7.47 -10.48 5.98
N GLY A 17 6.76 -11.22 6.84
CA GLY A 17 7.18 -11.51 8.22
C GLY A 17 7.11 -10.31 9.18
N GLN A 18 6.75 -9.12 8.71
CA GLN A 18 6.56 -7.93 9.55
C GLN A 18 5.14 -7.90 10.15
N PRO A 19 4.95 -7.38 11.38
CA PRO A 19 3.64 -7.26 12.00
C PRO A 19 2.72 -6.31 11.22
N CYS A 20 1.43 -6.62 11.16
CA CYS A 20 0.43 -5.72 10.58
C CYS A 20 0.45 -4.38 11.33
N VAL A 21 0.54 -3.27 10.59
CA VAL A 21 0.56 -1.92 11.18
C VAL A 21 -0.73 -1.59 11.96
N ASP A 22 -1.87 -2.15 11.56
CA ASP A 22 -3.16 -1.83 12.17
C ASP A 22 -3.47 -2.67 13.42
N CYS A 23 -3.09 -3.95 13.42
CA CYS A 23 -3.51 -4.90 14.46
C CYS A 23 -2.38 -5.75 15.05
N GLY A 24 -1.14 -5.56 14.60
CA GLY A 24 0.05 -6.23 15.12
C GLY A 24 0.20 -7.70 14.73
N VAL A 25 -0.82 -8.34 14.15
CA VAL A 25 -0.75 -9.76 13.77
C VAL A 25 0.25 -9.98 12.64
N VAL A 26 1.00 -11.08 12.72
CA VAL A 26 1.82 -11.61 11.62
C VAL A 26 1.06 -12.79 11.02
N THR A 27 0.72 -12.71 9.74
CA THR A 27 0.10 -13.82 8.98
C THR A 27 1.10 -14.49 8.05
N PRO A 28 0.77 -15.68 7.47
CA PRO A 28 1.67 -16.35 6.52
C PRO A 28 2.06 -15.49 5.32
N THR A 29 1.19 -14.54 4.94
CA THR A 29 1.47 -13.51 3.95
C THR A 29 1.09 -12.14 4.50
N GLN A 30 1.90 -11.13 4.18
CA GLN A 30 1.57 -9.72 4.37
C GLN A 30 1.35 -9.05 3.01
N VAL A 31 0.47 -8.07 2.99
CA VAL A 31 0.19 -7.22 1.83
C VAL A 31 1.03 -5.95 1.95
N ALA A 32 1.64 -5.54 0.84
CA ALA A 32 2.33 -4.25 0.74
C ALA A 32 1.27 -3.16 0.54
N ASP A 33 0.76 -2.65 1.66
CA ASP A 33 -0.21 -1.56 1.69
C ASP A 33 0.50 -0.22 1.50
N HIS A 34 -0.09 0.71 0.75
CA HIS A 34 0.51 2.05 0.59
C HIS A 34 0.22 2.92 1.81
N VAL A 35 1.26 3.49 2.43
CA VAL A 35 1.14 4.37 3.62
C VAL A 35 0.18 5.53 3.35
N GLU A 36 0.29 6.16 2.18
CA GLU A 36 -0.77 6.99 1.61
C GLU A 36 -1.53 6.17 0.55
N PRO A 37 -2.81 5.88 0.76
CA PRO A 37 -3.58 5.16 -0.26
C PRO A 37 -3.60 5.90 -1.60
N LEU A 38 -3.23 5.23 -2.68
CA LEU A 38 -3.09 5.84 -4.01
C LEU A 38 -4.36 6.53 -4.53
N VAL A 39 -5.54 6.04 -4.13
CA VAL A 39 -6.81 6.68 -4.49
C VAL A 39 -6.99 8.04 -3.79
N ILE A 40 -6.49 8.18 -2.56
CA ILE A 40 -6.52 9.44 -1.83
C ILE A 40 -5.53 10.41 -2.48
N GLU A 41 -4.33 9.95 -2.81
CA GLU A 41 -3.33 10.74 -3.54
C GLU A 41 -3.89 11.28 -4.86
N TYR A 42 -4.53 10.42 -5.66
CA TYR A 42 -5.17 10.79 -6.92
C TYR A 42 -6.21 11.90 -6.75
N TYR A 43 -7.12 11.77 -5.80
CA TYR A 43 -8.15 12.81 -5.59
C TYR A 43 -7.60 14.08 -4.92
N ARG A 44 -6.46 14.00 -4.23
CA ARG A 44 -5.80 15.15 -3.62
C ARG A 44 -4.97 15.95 -4.64
N THR A 45 -4.24 15.27 -5.51
CA THR A 45 -3.23 15.90 -6.39
C THR A 45 -3.63 15.91 -7.86
N GLY A 46 -4.57 15.06 -8.27
CA GLY A 46 -4.95 14.80 -9.65
C GLY A 46 -4.15 13.68 -10.34
N SER A 47 -3.13 13.12 -9.68
CA SER A 47 -2.26 12.07 -10.23
C SER A 47 -1.72 11.14 -9.13
N ILE A 48 -0.99 10.10 -9.52
CA ILE A 48 -0.22 9.23 -8.62
C ILE A 48 1.26 9.40 -8.95
N ASP A 49 2.09 9.60 -7.94
CA ASP A 49 3.55 9.57 -8.04
C ASP A 49 4.02 8.12 -8.24
N VAL A 50 4.23 7.77 -9.51
CA VAL A 50 4.60 6.40 -9.92
C VAL A 50 6.00 5.99 -9.50
N ASP A 51 6.86 6.95 -9.15
CA ASP A 51 8.21 6.66 -8.66
C ASP A 51 8.13 6.37 -7.17
N ASN A 52 7.44 7.22 -6.41
CA ASN A 52 7.24 7.01 -4.98
C ASN A 52 6.41 5.76 -4.68
N MET A 53 5.36 5.44 -5.46
CA MET A 53 4.50 4.27 -5.18
C MET A 53 5.26 2.92 -5.20
N ARG A 54 6.46 2.88 -5.78
CA ARG A 54 7.34 1.69 -5.85
C ARG A 54 8.45 1.72 -4.81
N SER A 55 8.56 2.79 -4.03
CA SER A 55 9.55 2.93 -2.96
C SER A 55 9.20 2.05 -1.77
N LEU A 56 10.23 1.50 -1.12
CA LEU A 56 10.09 0.79 0.16
C LEU A 56 9.53 1.68 1.27
N THR A 57 9.74 2.99 1.19
CA THR A 57 9.21 3.96 2.17
C THR A 57 7.74 4.30 1.96
N ALA A 58 7.17 3.94 0.80
CA ALA A 58 5.77 4.21 0.47
C ALA A 58 4.84 3.08 0.89
N VAL A 59 5.39 1.95 1.37
CA VAL A 59 4.61 0.77 1.76
C VAL A 59 4.77 0.42 3.23
N GLN A 60 3.74 -0.21 3.78
CA GLN A 60 3.68 -0.72 5.15
C GLN A 60 3.09 -2.13 5.17
N PRO A 61 3.45 -2.96 6.15
CA PRO A 61 2.92 -4.32 6.27
C PRO A 61 1.48 -4.31 6.78
N GLN A 62 0.59 -4.99 6.06
CA GLN A 62 -0.79 -5.20 6.49
C GLN A 62 -1.19 -6.66 6.36
N CYS A 63 -1.97 -7.18 7.32
CA CYS A 63 -2.53 -8.52 7.19
C CYS A 63 -3.68 -8.53 6.16
N PRO A 64 -4.00 -9.69 5.55
CA PRO A 64 -5.06 -9.79 4.53
C PRO A 64 -6.43 -9.27 5.00
N THR A 65 -6.77 -9.45 6.28
CA THR A 65 -8.06 -8.99 6.83
C THR A 65 -8.15 -7.47 6.91
N CYS A 66 -7.13 -6.81 7.46
CA CYS A 66 -7.09 -5.35 7.54
C CYS A 66 -7.02 -4.73 6.14
N SER A 67 -6.24 -5.32 5.23
CA SER A 67 -6.15 -4.88 3.83
C SER A 67 -7.49 -4.96 3.09
N ALA A 68 -8.23 -6.06 3.25
CA ALA A 68 -9.56 -6.18 2.66
C ALA A 68 -10.54 -5.13 3.22
N SER A 69 -10.50 -4.86 4.52
CA SER A 69 -11.31 -3.82 5.15
C SER A 69 -10.99 -2.43 4.62
N GLN A 70 -9.70 -2.09 4.53
CA GLN A 70 -9.23 -0.80 4.01
C GLN A 70 -9.66 -0.63 2.54
N GLY A 71 -9.45 -1.65 1.70
CA GLY A 71 -9.89 -1.65 0.30
C GLY A 71 -11.40 -1.44 0.15
N GLY A 72 -12.21 -2.02 1.04
CA GLY A 72 -13.66 -1.79 1.09
C GLY A 72 -14.01 -0.31 1.32
N THR A 73 -13.42 0.30 2.34
CA THR A 73 -13.59 1.73 2.66
C THR A 73 -13.14 2.63 1.51
N LEU A 74 -11.96 2.36 0.95
CA LEU A 74 -11.38 3.15 -0.15
C LEU A 74 -12.19 3.01 -1.45
N SER A 75 -12.76 1.83 -1.71
CA SER A 75 -13.69 1.63 -2.83
C SER A 75 -14.95 2.48 -2.68
N GLN A 76 -15.52 2.55 -1.48
CA GLN A 76 -16.67 3.42 -1.20
C GLN A 76 -16.30 4.90 -1.36
N PHE A 77 -15.16 5.33 -0.81
CA PHE A 77 -14.64 6.68 -0.97
C PHE A 77 -14.51 7.06 -2.45
N SER A 78 -13.88 6.20 -3.27
CA SER A 78 -13.70 6.45 -4.71
C SER A 78 -15.03 6.65 -5.44
N LYS A 79 -16.04 5.84 -5.12
CA LYS A 79 -17.39 5.97 -5.69
C LYS A 79 -18.02 7.32 -5.33
N GLN A 80 -17.88 7.77 -4.08
CA GLN A 80 -18.41 9.06 -3.63
C GLN A 80 -17.71 10.23 -4.32
N MET A 81 -16.38 10.17 -4.45
CA MET A 81 -15.61 11.24 -5.09
C MET A 81 -15.92 11.34 -6.59
N LYS A 82 -16.04 10.21 -7.30
CA LYS A 82 -16.48 10.19 -8.71
C LYS A 82 -17.86 10.80 -8.90
N GLY A 83 -18.77 10.66 -7.92
CA GLY A 83 -20.08 11.31 -7.95
C GLY A 83 -20.08 12.82 -7.71
N LYS A 84 -18.98 13.37 -7.15
CA LYS A 84 -18.84 14.79 -6.81
C LYS A 84 -18.05 15.61 -7.83
N ILE A 85 -17.35 14.95 -8.76
CA ILE A 85 -16.52 15.57 -9.81
C ILE A 85 -17.24 15.49 -11.17
N GLN A 86 -18.53 15.12 -11.19
CA GLN A 86 -19.38 15.12 -12.38
C GLN A 86 -20.19 16.41 -12.51
#